data_AF-A0A350CRA6-F1
#
_entry.id   AF-A0A350CRA6-F1
#
_cell.length_a   1.000
_cell.length_b   1.000
_cell.length_c   1.000
_cell.angle_alpha   90.00
_cell.angle_beta   90.00
_cell.angle_gamma   90.00
#
_symmetry.space_group_name_H-M   'P 1'
#
loop_
_entity.id
_entity.type
_entity.pdbx_description
1 polymer ?
#
loop_
_entity_poly.entity_id
_entity_poly.type
_entity_poly.pdbx_seq_one_letter_code
_entity_poly.pdbx_strand_id
1 'polypeptide(L)' 'MTPTPPFPAVRCALRPALGLLLLLGAGLAQAQFVWVAPNGTRHYSDQPPPPGTPPSRILKAPV' A
#
# COMPACT_ATOMS: atom_id res chain seq x y z
N MET A 1 45.47 11.17 -22.42
CA MET A 1 44.64 9.98 -22.17
C MET A 1 43.60 10.35 -21.13
N THR A 2 42.37 10.60 -21.55
CA THR A 2 41.24 10.98 -20.69
C THR A 2 40.21 9.85 -20.74
N PRO A 3 39.80 9.23 -19.61
CA PRO A 3 38.79 8.18 -19.65
C PRO A 3 37.39 8.81 -19.76
N THR A 4 36.72 8.58 -20.89
CA THR A 4 35.27 8.80 -21.02
C THR A 4 34.54 7.65 -20.34
N PRO A 5 33.69 7.90 -19.32
CA PRO A 5 32.84 6.85 -18.77
C PRO A 5 31.77 6.44 -19.81
N PRO A 6 31.48 5.15 -19.99
CA PRO A 6 30.51 4.69 -20.97
C PRO A 6 29.11 4.96 -20.44
N PHE A 7 28.30 5.70 -21.20
CA PHE A 7 26.89 5.95 -20.90
C PHE A 7 25.90 4.93 -21.52
N PRO A 8 26.03 3.58 -21.35
CA PRO A 8 24.88 2.69 -21.43
C PRO A 8 24.33 2.29 -20.06
N ALA A 9 25.11 2.41 -18.98
CA ALA A 9 24.75 1.89 -17.65
C ALA A 9 23.54 2.61 -17.01
N VAL A 10 23.37 3.91 -17.27
CA VAL A 10 22.33 4.75 -16.66
C VAL A 10 20.92 4.34 -17.12
N ARG A 11 20.77 3.86 -18.36
CA ARG A 11 19.47 3.43 -18.91
C ARG A 11 19.08 2.01 -18.47
N CYS A 12 20.05 1.16 -18.15
CA CYS A 12 19.82 -0.22 -17.71
C CYS A 12 19.29 -0.31 -16.26
N ALA A 13 19.74 0.58 -15.38
CA ALA A 13 19.39 0.54 -13.96
C ALA A 13 18.07 1.27 -13.62
N LEU A 14 17.58 2.15 -14.50
CA LEU A 14 16.39 2.98 -14.23
C LEU A 14 15.09 2.17 -14.16
N ARG A 15 14.96 1.12 -14.99
CA ARG A 15 13.79 0.24 -15.03
C ARG A 15 13.63 -0.63 -13.78
N PRO A 16 14.65 -1.34 -13.29
CA PRO A 16 14.52 -2.10 -12.04
C PRO A 16 14.38 -1.17 -10.82
N ALA A 17 15.03 0.00 -10.81
CA ALA A 17 14.88 0.98 -9.74
C ALA A 17 13.44 1.49 -9.61
N LEU A 18 12.77 1.78 -10.74
CA LEU A 18 11.36 2.16 -10.75
C LEU A 18 10.46 1.03 -10.24
N GLY A 19 10.70 -0.21 -10.69
CA GLY A 19 9.96 -1.38 -10.19
C GLY A 19 10.08 -1.58 -8.68
N LEU A 20 11.30 -1.42 -8.14
CA LEU A 20 11.54 -1.49 -6.71
C LEU A 20 10.81 -0.36 -5.95
N LEU A 21 10.82 0.86 -6.49
CA LEU A 21 10.10 1.98 -5.90
C LEU A 21 8.58 1.76 -5.87
N LEU A 22 7.99 1.20 -6.93
CA LEU A 22 6.57 0.84 -6.98
C LEU A 22 6.22 -0.26 -5.96
N LEU A 23 7.06 -1.29 -5.83
CA LEU A 23 6.86 -2.35 -4.84
C LEU A 23 6.91 -1.82 -3.41
N LEU A 24 7.84 -0.89 -3.12
CA LEU A 24 7.94 -0.25 -1.82
C LEU A 24 6.74 0.66 -1.53
N GLY A 25 6.22 1.37 -2.54
CA GLY A 25 5.05 2.25 -2.40
C GLY A 25 3.70 1.52 -2.25
N ALA A 26 3.57 0.31 -2.81
CA ALA A 26 2.31 -0.44 -2.77
C ALA A 26 1.85 -0.79 -1.34
N GLY A 27 2.78 -0.91 -0.39
CA GLY A 27 2.47 -1.17 1.02
C GLY A 27 1.88 0.01 1.79
N LEU A 28 1.93 1.24 1.25
CA LEU A 28 1.44 2.44 1.92
C LEU A 28 -0.07 2.65 1.75
N ALA A 29 -0.73 1.93 0.85
CA ALA A 29 -2.18 2.02 0.62
C ALA A 29 -3.01 1.24 1.68
N GLN A 30 -2.61 1.30 2.94
CA GLN A 30 -3.27 0.59 4.05
C GLN A 30 -4.41 1.41 4.66
N ALA A 31 -5.31 1.93 3.82
CA ALA A 31 -6.46 2.74 4.26
C ALA A 31 -7.75 1.89 4.42
N GLN A 32 -7.62 0.65 4.88
CA GLN A 32 -8.74 -0.29 4.99
C GLN A 32 -9.34 -0.31 6.40
N PHE A 33 -10.63 -0.02 6.50
CA PHE A 33 -11.44 -0.26 7.68
C PHE A 33 -11.67 -1.76 7.87
N VAL A 34 -11.54 -2.21 9.11
CA VAL A 34 -11.81 -3.59 9.50
C VAL A 34 -12.76 -3.60 10.67
N TRP A 35 -13.87 -4.32 10.54
CA TRP A 35 -14.83 -4.48 11.63
C TRP A 35 -15.44 -5.89 11.67
N VAL A 36 -16.08 -6.23 12.78
CA VAL A 36 -16.80 -7.49 12.96
C VAL A 36 -18.29 -7.28 12.68
N ALA A 37 -18.84 -8.03 11.73
CA ALA A 37 -20.26 -8.01 11.41
C ALA A 37 -21.11 -8.78 12.45
N PRO A 38 -22.44 -8.65 12.42
CA PRO A 38 -23.33 -9.36 13.35
C PRO A 38 -23.22 -10.89 13.30
N ASN A 39 -22.81 -11.44 12.16
CA ASN A 39 -22.56 -12.87 11.96
C ASN A 39 -21.19 -13.34 12.50
N GLY A 40 -20.40 -12.44 13.09
CA GLY A 40 -19.06 -12.75 13.61
C GLY A 40 -17.95 -12.71 12.55
N THR A 41 -18.27 -12.45 11.29
CA THR A 41 -17.28 -12.38 10.21
C THR A 41 -16.54 -11.04 10.24
N ARG A 42 -15.25 -11.05 9.88
CA ARG A 42 -14.47 -9.82 9.67
C ARG A 42 -14.77 -9.25 8.29
N HIS A 43 -15.22 -8.00 8.26
CA HIS A 43 -15.42 -7.22 7.04
C HIS A 43 -14.26 -6.26 6.85
N TYR A 44 -13.77 -6.20 5.63
CA TYR A 44 -12.69 -5.33 5.19
C TYR A 44 -13.24 -4.40 4.11
N SER A 45 -13.10 -3.09 4.28
CA SER A 45 -13.67 -2.09 3.38
C SER A 45 -12.80 -0.84 3.38
N ASP A 46 -12.60 -0.21 2.23
CA ASP A 46 -11.92 1.09 2.16
C ASP A 46 -12.86 2.25 2.53
N GLN A 47 -14.17 1.99 2.56
CA GLN A 47 -15.18 2.94 3.05
C GLN A 47 -15.45 2.74 4.54
N PRO A 48 -15.80 3.82 5.26
CA PRO A 48 -16.14 3.76 6.67
C PRO A 48 -17.31 2.79 6.91
N PRO A 49 -17.34 2.12 8.08
CA PRO A 49 -18.42 1.21 8.42
C PRO A 49 -19.77 1.92 8.42
N PRO A 50 -20.86 1.23 8.03
CA PRO A 50 -22.19 1.83 7.99
C PRO A 50 -22.65 2.33 9.36
N PRO A 51 -23.45 3.43 9.42
CA PRO A 51 -23.94 4.03 10.65
C PRO A 51 -24.86 3.03 11.36
N GLY A 52 -24.37 2.41 12.43
CA GLY A 52 -25.01 1.28 13.09
C GLY A 52 -24.01 0.19 13.50
N THR A 53 -22.79 0.21 12.94
CA THR A 53 -21.69 -0.65 13.40
C THR A 53 -21.18 -0.14 14.75
N PRO A 54 -21.23 -0.93 15.83
CA PRO A 54 -20.80 -0.48 17.15
C PRO A 54 -19.30 -0.14 17.16
N PRO A 55 -18.87 0.91 17.87
CA PRO A 55 -17.45 1.26 17.97
C PRO A 55 -16.58 0.11 18.51
N SER A 56 -17.15 -0.72 19.39
CA SER A 56 -16.48 -1.90 19.97
C SER A 56 -16.21 -3.03 18.95
N ARG A 57 -16.79 -2.97 17.75
CA ARG A 57 -16.55 -3.96 16.68
C ARG A 57 -15.61 -3.45 15.60
N ILE A 58 -15.16 -2.19 15.67
CA ILE A 58 -14.19 -1.62 14.73
C ILE A 58 -12.80 -2.02 15.21
N LEU A 59 -12.15 -2.91 14.46
CA LEU A 59 -10.84 -3.47 14.77
C LEU A 59 -9.70 -2.59 14.25
N LYS A 60 -9.91 -1.95 13.10
CA LYS A 60 -8.95 -1.04 12.47
C LYS A 60 -9.71 0.07 11.76
N ALA A 61 -9.30 1.31 12.01
CA ALA A 61 -9.64 2.45 11.18
C ALA A 61 -8.35 2.90 10.47
N PRO A 62 -8.43 3.41 9.22
CA PRO A 62 -7.32 4.12 8.61
C PRO A 62 -6.92 5.30 9.49
N VAL A 63 -5.62 5.44 9.73
CA VAL A 63 -5.01 6.56 10.48
C VAL A 63 -4.65 7.71 9.55
#